data_AF-A0A7S2Y5U8-F1
#
_entry.id   AF-A0A7S2Y5U8-F1
#
_cell.length_a   1.000
_cell.length_b   1.000
_cell.length_c   1.000
_cell.angle_alpha   90.00
_cell.angle_beta   90.00
_cell.angle_gamma   90.00
#
_symmetry.space_group_name_H-M   'P 1'
#
loop_
_entity.id
_entity.type
_entity.pdbx_description
1 polymer ?
#
loop_
_entity_poly.entity_id
_entity_poly.type
_entity_poly.pdbx_seq_one_letter_code
_entity_poly.pdbx_strand_id
1 'polypeptide(L)'
;MVELCTVTDTLGRKVIRLSAVEAESIAKNLGNKICQMVLSRFLERAKLKQYEIDDEDEDIMDAPDLGMLCAIAQHEAALNVIRSLGGLHALSLVAAEGNLSAMAALKKACETDASVLLEGDAHEVILKIYASDQDELPWKSDDQLSQQVEGAAFELLARLCTKTAKGRNAVAKSESCEGCVERAMEIITELSGFVEETEDDGAESGDDDALFAESDDDEPPPPAAPPAPMPPPSAPGA
;
A
#
# COMPACT_ATOMS: atom_id res chain seq x y z
N MET A 1 -19.13 9.58 23.28
CA MET A 1 -19.66 9.69 21.89
C MET A 1 -19.22 8.51 21.01
N VAL A 2 -18.02 7.94 21.20
CA VAL A 2 -17.52 6.78 20.42
C VAL A 2 -18.37 5.51 20.62
N GLU A 3 -18.94 5.28 21.81
CA GLU A 3 -19.74 4.06 22.11
C GLU A 3 -21.00 3.89 21.25
N LEU A 4 -21.51 4.95 20.62
CA LEU A 4 -22.75 4.87 19.82
C LEU A 4 -22.54 4.25 18.44
N CYS A 5 -21.30 4.20 17.93
CA CYS A 5 -20.98 3.70 16.59
C CYS A 5 -20.16 2.40 16.60
N THR A 6 -19.88 1.85 17.79
CA THR A 6 -19.11 0.61 17.93
C THR A 6 -20.04 -0.59 17.79
N VAL A 7 -19.74 -1.45 16.82
CA VAL A 7 -20.42 -2.71 16.57
C VAL A 7 -19.42 -3.84 16.77
N THR A 8 -19.84 -4.90 17.45
CA THR A 8 -19.03 -6.12 17.55
C THR A 8 -19.14 -6.90 16.25
N ASP A 9 -18.01 -7.16 15.60
CA ASP A 9 -17.95 -7.96 14.38
C ASP A 9 -18.17 -9.46 14.67
N THR A 10 -18.30 -10.30 13.63
CA THR A 10 -18.48 -11.75 13.73
C THR A 10 -17.38 -12.45 14.54
N LEU A 11 -16.20 -11.83 14.61
CA LEU A 11 -15.04 -12.29 15.39
C LEU A 11 -14.98 -11.72 16.81
N GLY A 12 -16.02 -11.04 17.29
CA GLY A 12 -16.04 -10.47 18.64
C GLY A 12 -15.26 -9.15 18.80
N ARG A 13 -14.68 -8.63 17.71
CA ARG A 13 -13.88 -7.40 17.72
C ARG A 13 -14.77 -6.17 17.67
N LYS A 14 -14.43 -5.13 18.43
CA LYS A 14 -15.12 -3.83 18.39
C LYS A 14 -14.69 -3.05 17.16
N VAL A 15 -15.62 -2.80 16.24
CA VAL A 15 -15.37 -2.06 14.99
C VAL A 15 -16.30 -0.86 14.92
N ILE A 16 -15.81 0.29 14.47
CA ILE A 16 -16.64 1.47 14.24
C ILE A 16 -17.29 1.36 12.86
N ARG A 17 -18.62 1.39 12.80
CA ARG A 17 -19.37 1.41 11.53
C ARG A 17 -20.03 2.77 11.36
N LEU A 18 -19.77 3.39 10.21
CA LEU A 18 -20.32 4.69 9.84
C LEU A 18 -21.11 4.55 8.54
N SER A 19 -22.16 5.35 8.39
CA SER A 19 -22.73 5.60 7.05
C SER A 19 -21.82 6.54 6.26
N ALA A 20 -21.97 6.56 4.93
CA ALA A 20 -21.17 7.43 4.06
C ALA A 20 -21.31 8.92 4.44
N VAL A 21 -22.52 9.36 4.80
CA VAL A 21 -22.80 10.76 5.18
C VAL A 21 -22.16 11.10 6.52
N GLU A 22 -22.18 10.18 7.49
CA GLU A 22 -21.51 10.37 8.78
C GLU A 22 -20.00 10.42 8.61
N ALA A 23 -19.40 9.49 7.87
CA ALA A 23 -17.97 9.45 7.61
C ALA A 23 -17.48 10.74 6.94
N GLU A 24 -18.20 11.23 5.92
CA GLU A 24 -17.86 12.48 5.25
C GLU A 24 -17.99 13.69 6.18
N SER A 25 -19.07 13.74 6.97
CA SER A 25 -19.28 14.82 7.94
C SER A 25 -18.19 14.84 9.02
N ILE A 26 -17.80 13.67 9.53
CA ILE A 26 -16.73 13.55 10.52
C ILE A 26 -15.38 13.93 9.89
N ALA A 27 -15.08 13.47 8.67
CA ALA A 27 -13.86 13.84 7.97
C ALA A 27 -13.73 15.37 7.81
N LYS A 28 -14.81 16.05 7.41
CA LYS A 28 -14.82 17.51 7.23
C LYS A 28 -14.63 18.29 8.53
N ASN A 29 -15.25 17.84 9.63
CA ASN A 29 -15.26 18.59 10.89
C ASN A 29 -14.11 18.21 11.84
N LEU A 30 -13.71 16.94 11.84
CA LEU A 30 -12.76 16.37 12.81
C LEU A 30 -11.56 15.67 12.16
N GLY A 31 -11.55 15.48 10.84
CA GLY A 31 -10.52 14.69 10.14
C GLY A 31 -9.10 15.15 10.43
N ASN A 32 -8.85 16.47 10.44
CA ASN A 32 -7.52 17.02 10.73
C ASN A 32 -7.06 16.65 12.16
N LYS A 33 -7.96 16.81 13.15
CA LYS A 33 -7.65 16.47 14.54
C LYS A 33 -7.42 14.98 14.72
N ILE A 34 -8.23 14.13 14.08
CA ILE A 34 -8.06 12.67 14.13
C ILE A 34 -6.71 12.28 13.53
N CYS A 35 -6.35 12.79 12.34
CA CYS A 35 -5.05 12.52 11.72
C CYS A 35 -3.89 12.97 12.63
N GLN A 36 -3.98 14.16 13.23
CA GLN A 36 -2.97 14.64 14.16
C GLN A 36 -2.84 13.79 15.42
N MET A 37 -3.95 13.28 15.97
CA MET A 37 -3.92 12.38 17.12
C MET A 37 -3.20 11.07 16.79
N VAL A 38 -3.56 10.45 15.65
CA VAL A 38 -2.90 9.22 15.17
C VAL A 38 -1.40 9.47 14.98
N LEU A 39 -1.02 10.51 14.24
CA LEU A 39 0.39 10.86 14.02
C LEU A 39 1.14 11.11 15.32
N SER A 40 0.55 11.87 16.25
CA SER A 40 1.19 12.19 17.53
C SER A 40 1.48 10.92 18.33
N ARG A 41 0.55 9.96 18.30
CA ARG A 41 0.70 8.67 18.98
C ARG A 41 1.82 7.82 18.40
N PHE A 42 1.92 7.73 17.07
CA PHE A 42 3.04 7.04 16.42
C PHE A 42 4.39 7.70 16.72
N LEU A 43 4.44 9.03 16.74
CA LEU A 43 5.66 9.77 17.09
C LEU A 43 6.03 9.60 18.57
N GLU A 44 5.06 9.53 19.47
CA GLU A 44 5.28 9.28 20.89
C GLU A 44 5.82 7.87 21.11
N ARG A 45 5.20 6.85 20.51
CA ARG A 45 5.71 5.46 20.52
C ARG A 45 7.13 5.36 19.97
N ALA A 46 7.42 6.02 18.85
CA ALA A 46 8.76 6.03 18.27
C ALA A 46 9.81 6.68 19.20
N LYS A 47 9.42 7.73 19.95
CA LYS A 47 10.29 8.34 20.96
C LYS A 47 10.50 7.42 22.17
N LEU A 48 9.47 6.73 22.64
CA LEU A 48 9.57 5.84 23.79
C LEU A 48 10.47 4.63 23.48
N LYS A 49 10.35 4.05 22.28
CA LYS A 49 11.29 3.02 21.78
C LYS A 49 12.75 3.48 21.79
N GLN A 50 13.02 4.76 21.52
CA GLN A 50 14.38 5.32 21.55
C GLN A 50 14.99 5.34 22.97
N TYR A 51 14.16 5.35 24.01
CA TYR A 51 14.60 5.38 25.40
C TYR A 51 14.64 4.00 26.07
N GLU A 52 14.41 2.90 25.32
CA GLU A 52 14.33 1.53 25.85
C GLU A 52 13.34 1.42 27.02
N ILE A 53 12.28 2.22 27.01
CA ILE A 53 11.20 2.10 27.99
C ILE A 53 10.22 1.06 27.42
N ASP A 54 10.19 -0.10 28.07
CA ASP A 54 9.26 -1.18 27.74
C ASP A 54 7.82 -0.73 28.07
N ASP A 55 7.14 -0.16 27.08
CA ASP A 55 5.69 0.07 27.12
C ASP A 55 4.97 -1.24 26.77
N GLU A 56 5.02 -2.22 27.68
CA GLU A 56 4.35 -3.52 27.51
C GLU A 56 2.81 -3.40 27.51
N ASP A 57 2.25 -2.26 27.95
CA ASP A 57 0.84 -2.18 28.36
C ASP A 57 -0.12 -1.46 27.39
N GLU A 58 0.34 -0.76 26.34
CA GLU A 58 -0.58 -0.09 25.39
C GLU A 58 -0.30 -0.48 23.93
N ASP A 59 -1.11 -1.41 23.40
CA ASP A 59 -1.20 -1.62 21.97
C ASP A 59 -1.78 -0.36 21.31
N ILE A 60 -0.95 0.33 20.51
CA ILE A 60 -1.34 1.52 19.76
C ILE A 60 -2.59 1.28 18.90
N MET A 61 -2.78 0.03 18.44
CA MET A 61 -3.86 -0.38 17.56
C MET A 61 -5.23 -0.39 18.22
N ASP A 62 -5.30 -0.43 19.55
CA ASP A 62 -6.54 -0.35 20.32
C ASP A 62 -7.03 1.09 20.51
N ALA A 63 -6.24 2.09 20.11
CA ALA A 63 -6.63 3.48 20.29
C ALA A 63 -7.85 3.85 19.43
N PRO A 64 -8.86 4.53 20.01
CA PRO A 64 -10.12 4.81 19.31
C PRO A 64 -9.96 5.75 18.11
N ASP A 65 -8.92 6.59 18.09
CA ASP A 65 -8.60 7.46 16.97
C ASP A 65 -8.11 6.71 15.72
N LEU A 66 -7.38 5.60 15.90
CA LEU A 66 -6.96 4.73 14.79
C LEU A 66 -8.18 4.03 14.18
N GLY A 67 -9.02 3.42 15.02
CA GLY A 67 -10.26 2.78 14.57
C GLY A 67 -11.19 3.76 13.86
N MET A 68 -11.31 5.00 14.36
CA MET A 68 -12.11 6.06 13.74
C MET A 68 -11.53 6.48 12.39
N LEU A 69 -10.21 6.68 12.29
CA LEU A 69 -9.54 7.02 11.02
C LEU A 69 -9.80 5.94 9.96
N CYS A 70 -9.60 4.66 10.32
CA CYS A 70 -9.85 3.53 9.42
C CYS A 70 -11.31 3.46 8.97
N ALA A 71 -12.27 3.67 9.88
CA ALA A 71 -13.69 3.65 9.57
C ALA A 71 -14.10 4.77 8.61
N ILE A 72 -13.61 6.01 8.84
CA ILE A 72 -13.84 7.14 7.93
C ILE A 72 -13.29 6.83 6.53
N ALA A 73 -12.06 6.30 6.48
CA ALA A 73 -11.33 6.05 5.24
C ALA A 73 -11.95 4.95 4.35
N GLN A 74 -12.88 4.13 4.85
CA GLN A 74 -13.62 3.16 4.02
C GLN A 74 -14.53 3.82 2.99
N HIS A 75 -14.94 5.08 3.23
CA HIS A 75 -15.86 5.80 2.36
C HIS A 75 -15.11 6.76 1.45
N GLU A 76 -15.37 6.69 0.14
CA GLU A 76 -14.57 7.39 -0.88
C GLU A 76 -14.59 8.92 -0.72
N ALA A 77 -15.77 9.53 -0.54
CA ALA A 77 -15.91 10.96 -0.35
C ALA A 77 -15.14 11.44 0.91
N ALA A 78 -15.21 10.66 1.99
CA ALA A 78 -14.51 10.95 3.22
C ALA A 78 -12.99 10.77 3.10
N LEU A 79 -12.55 9.70 2.41
CA LEU A 79 -11.14 9.43 2.09
C LEU A 79 -10.51 10.57 1.29
N ASN A 80 -11.22 11.14 0.32
CA ASN A 80 -10.75 12.31 -0.43
C ASN A 80 -10.56 13.54 0.46
N VAL A 81 -11.45 13.75 1.44
CA VAL A 81 -11.27 14.81 2.45
C VAL A 81 -10.05 14.52 3.32
N ILE A 82 -9.90 13.31 3.85
CA ILE A 82 -8.73 12.90 4.64
C ILE A 82 -7.43 13.08 3.86
N ARG A 83 -7.40 12.71 2.57
CA ARG A 83 -6.26 12.92 1.68
C ARG A 83 -5.90 14.40 1.59
N SER A 84 -6.87 15.29 1.35
CA SER A 84 -6.63 16.74 1.29
C SER A 84 -6.10 17.35 2.59
N LEU A 85 -6.27 16.64 3.71
CA LEU A 85 -5.76 17.04 5.03
C LEU A 85 -4.39 16.42 5.34
N GLY A 86 -3.77 15.72 4.38
CA GLY A 86 -2.51 15.01 4.58
C GLY A 86 -2.63 13.72 5.39
N GLY A 87 -3.86 13.19 5.56
CA GLY A 87 -4.12 12.02 6.39
C GLY A 87 -3.66 10.68 5.79
N LEU A 88 -3.17 10.66 4.54
CA LEU A 88 -2.61 9.44 3.94
C LEU A 88 -1.37 8.94 4.68
N HIS A 89 -0.53 9.85 5.18
CA HIS A 89 0.63 9.46 5.99
C HIS A 89 0.20 8.74 7.28
N ALA A 90 -0.83 9.27 7.95
CA ALA A 90 -1.40 8.62 9.14
C ALA A 90 -1.97 7.23 8.80
N LEU A 91 -2.71 7.12 7.69
CA LEU A 91 -3.23 5.83 7.22
C LEU A 91 -2.12 4.84 6.88
N SER A 92 -1.00 5.27 6.27
CA SER A 92 0.12 4.39 5.97
C SER A 92 0.81 3.85 7.22
N LEU A 93 0.94 4.67 8.27
CA LEU A 93 1.48 4.20 9.55
C LEU A 93 0.58 3.14 10.18
N VAL A 94 -0.73 3.37 10.19
CA VAL A 94 -1.71 2.38 10.68
C VAL A 94 -1.69 1.10 9.84
N ALA A 95 -1.51 1.22 8.52
CA ALA A 95 -1.39 0.07 7.64
C ALA A 95 -0.12 -0.75 7.90
N ALA A 96 1.03 -0.11 8.17
CA ALA A 96 2.29 -0.79 8.49
C ALA A 96 2.25 -1.56 9.81
N GLU A 97 1.39 -1.18 10.75
CA GLU A 97 1.09 -1.96 11.96
C GLU A 97 0.16 -3.17 11.68
N GLY A 98 -0.07 -3.53 10.41
CA GLY A 98 -0.85 -4.70 10.02
C GLY A 98 -2.37 -4.46 9.93
N ASN A 99 -2.83 -3.20 9.95
CA ASN A 99 -4.25 -2.91 9.84
C ASN A 99 -4.76 -3.07 8.39
N LEU A 100 -5.47 -4.18 8.14
CA LEU A 100 -6.04 -4.47 6.82
C LEU A 100 -7.08 -3.45 6.34
N SER A 101 -7.83 -2.80 7.25
CA SER A 101 -8.78 -1.76 6.86
C SER A 101 -8.08 -0.50 6.35
N ALA A 102 -6.94 -0.13 6.95
CA ALA A 102 -6.10 0.96 6.44
C ALA A 102 -5.47 0.58 5.09
N MET A 103 -4.96 -0.64 4.93
CA MET A 103 -4.46 -1.15 3.65
C MET A 103 -5.53 -1.10 2.55
N ALA A 104 -6.75 -1.53 2.84
CA ALA A 104 -7.87 -1.46 1.90
C ALA A 104 -8.23 -0.01 1.52
N ALA A 105 -8.18 0.92 2.47
CA ALA A 105 -8.41 2.33 2.20
C ALA A 105 -7.30 2.94 1.31
N LEU A 106 -6.03 2.59 1.54
CA LEU A 106 -4.92 2.99 0.67
C LEU A 106 -5.09 2.41 -0.74
N LYS A 107 -5.45 1.13 -0.85
CA LYS A 107 -5.73 0.48 -2.14
C LYS A 107 -6.81 1.21 -2.91
N LYS A 108 -7.90 1.58 -2.24
CA LYS A 108 -8.98 2.40 -2.81
C LYS A 108 -8.50 3.78 -3.26
N ALA A 109 -7.65 4.45 -2.50
CA ALA A 109 -7.05 5.73 -2.93
C ALA A 109 -6.23 5.54 -4.23
N CYS A 110 -5.46 4.45 -4.32
CA CYS A 110 -4.63 4.11 -5.48
C CYS A 110 -5.42 3.70 -6.71
N GLU A 111 -6.71 3.38 -6.58
CA GLU A 111 -7.56 3.05 -7.72
C GLU A 111 -7.75 4.24 -8.66
N THR A 112 -7.87 5.43 -8.09
CA THR A 112 -8.06 6.67 -8.83
C THR A 112 -6.73 7.24 -9.34
N ASP A 113 -5.71 7.24 -8.49
CA ASP A 113 -4.37 7.74 -8.81
C ASP A 113 -3.34 6.98 -7.99
N ALA A 114 -2.40 6.28 -8.63
CA ALA A 114 -1.37 5.54 -7.90
C ALA A 114 -0.32 6.47 -7.27
N SER A 115 -0.19 7.71 -7.77
CA SER A 115 0.77 8.70 -7.26
C SER A 115 0.47 9.13 -5.83
N VAL A 116 -0.72 8.81 -5.29
CA VAL A 116 -1.12 9.11 -3.92
C VAL A 116 -0.20 8.48 -2.88
N LEU A 117 0.45 7.36 -3.20
CA LEU A 117 1.41 6.71 -2.30
C LEU A 117 2.74 7.48 -2.17
N LEU A 118 2.98 8.42 -3.09
CA LEU A 118 4.09 9.36 -2.97
C LEU A 118 3.73 10.55 -2.07
N GLU A 119 2.44 10.77 -1.78
CA GLU A 119 2.01 11.79 -0.84
C GLU A 119 2.31 11.33 0.58
N GLY A 120 3.06 12.13 1.34
CA GLY A 120 3.40 11.82 2.74
C GLY A 120 4.23 10.55 2.89
N ASP A 121 5.04 10.20 1.90
CA ASP A 121 5.97 9.07 1.95
C ASP A 121 5.33 7.73 2.31
N ALA A 122 4.05 7.52 1.94
CA ALA A 122 3.32 6.29 2.26
C ALA A 122 4.01 5.05 1.67
N HIS A 123 4.62 5.16 0.48
CA HIS A 123 5.44 4.10 -0.11
C HIS A 123 6.64 3.70 0.75
N GLU A 124 7.33 4.64 1.41
CA GLU A 124 8.44 4.33 2.33
C GLU A 124 7.94 3.55 3.54
N VAL A 125 6.79 3.97 4.09
CA VAL A 125 6.16 3.29 5.22
C VAL A 125 5.73 1.86 4.84
N ILE A 126 5.20 1.65 3.64
CA ILE A 126 4.83 0.32 3.14
C ILE A 126 6.07 -0.55 2.89
N LEU A 127 7.16 0.01 2.32
CA LEU A 127 8.39 -0.75 2.10
C LEU A 127 9.02 -1.25 3.40
N LYS A 128 8.92 -0.46 4.47
CA LYS A 128 9.42 -0.85 5.80
C LYS A 128 8.74 -2.09 6.38
N ILE A 129 7.57 -2.49 5.90
CA ILE A 129 6.92 -3.75 6.30
C ILE A 129 7.85 -4.95 6.08
N TYR A 130 8.69 -4.88 5.03
CA TYR A 130 9.63 -5.93 4.65
C TYR A 130 11.04 -5.74 5.23
N ALA A 131 11.27 -4.69 6.03
CA ALA A 131 12.54 -4.52 6.70
C ALA A 131 12.69 -5.54 7.84
N SER A 132 13.90 -6.06 8.01
CA SER A 132 14.22 -7.10 9.02
C SER A 132 14.06 -6.60 10.46
N ASP A 133 14.01 -5.29 10.67
CA ASP A 133 13.77 -4.69 12.00
C ASP A 133 12.30 -4.78 12.44
N GLN A 134 11.40 -5.27 11.58
CA GLN A 134 9.97 -5.42 11.88
C GLN A 134 9.57 -6.84 12.35
N ASP A 135 10.52 -7.75 12.58
CA ASP A 135 10.22 -9.14 12.95
C ASP A 135 9.51 -9.29 14.30
N GLU A 136 9.53 -8.24 15.12
CA GLU A 136 8.86 -8.18 16.42
C GLU A 136 7.40 -7.69 16.37
N LEU A 137 6.87 -7.37 15.18
CA LEU A 137 5.49 -6.91 15.09
C LEU A 137 4.49 -8.04 15.42
N PRO A 138 3.44 -7.78 16.23
CA PRO A 138 2.50 -8.81 16.66
C PRO A 138 1.83 -9.57 15.50
N TRP A 139 1.57 -8.89 14.39
CA TRP A 139 0.90 -9.49 13.24
C TRP A 139 1.80 -10.41 12.42
N LYS A 140 3.13 -10.31 12.53
CA LYS A 140 4.06 -11.22 11.83
C LYS A 140 4.08 -12.63 12.43
N SER A 141 3.66 -12.77 13.70
CA SER A 141 3.55 -14.07 14.36
C SER A 141 2.32 -14.89 13.90
N ASP A 142 1.36 -14.26 13.22
CA ASP A 142 0.21 -14.91 12.61
C ASP A 142 0.46 -15.04 11.11
N ASP A 143 0.83 -16.23 10.64
CA ASP A 143 1.17 -16.50 9.24
C ASP A 143 0.09 -16.03 8.27
N GLN A 144 -1.19 -16.22 8.62
CA GLN A 144 -2.30 -15.86 7.75
C GLN A 144 -2.46 -14.34 7.66
N LEU A 145 -2.37 -13.64 8.80
CA LEU A 145 -2.45 -12.18 8.81
C LEU A 145 -1.22 -11.57 8.13
N SER A 146 -0.03 -12.13 8.39
CA SER A 146 1.22 -11.73 7.76
C SER A 146 1.13 -11.79 6.24
N GLN A 147 0.71 -12.93 5.68
CA GLN A 147 0.50 -13.09 4.24
C GLN A 147 -0.52 -12.08 3.66
N GLN A 148 -1.60 -11.77 4.40
CA GLN A 148 -2.59 -10.79 3.95
C GLN A 148 -2.03 -9.36 3.90
N VAL A 149 -1.27 -8.97 4.93
CA VAL A 149 -0.64 -7.65 5.03
C VAL A 149 0.45 -7.52 3.96
N GLU A 150 1.36 -8.49 3.87
CA GLU A 150 2.43 -8.53 2.87
C GLU A 150 1.89 -8.55 1.44
N GLY A 151 0.87 -9.36 1.17
CA GLY A 151 0.23 -9.41 -0.15
C GLY A 151 -0.41 -8.07 -0.54
N ALA A 152 -1.11 -7.43 0.40
CA ALA A 152 -1.71 -6.11 0.16
C ALA A 152 -0.65 -5.02 -0.06
N ALA A 153 0.44 -5.05 0.70
CA ALA A 153 1.57 -4.15 0.55
C ALA A 153 2.27 -4.32 -0.82
N PHE A 154 2.53 -5.56 -1.25
CA PHE A 154 3.10 -5.85 -2.58
C PHE A 154 2.17 -5.35 -3.69
N GLU A 155 0.87 -5.57 -3.56
CA GLU A 155 -0.11 -5.08 -4.55
C GLU A 155 -0.07 -3.55 -4.68
N LEU A 156 0.01 -2.82 -3.56
CA LEU A 156 0.12 -1.36 -3.56
C LEU A 156 1.41 -0.89 -4.25
N LEU A 157 2.55 -1.48 -3.90
CA LEU A 157 3.85 -1.14 -4.50
C LEU A 157 3.90 -1.50 -5.99
N ALA A 158 3.41 -2.68 -6.38
CA ALA A 158 3.31 -3.10 -7.77
C ALA A 158 2.44 -2.12 -8.57
N ARG A 159 1.30 -1.68 -8.02
CA ARG A 159 0.43 -0.69 -8.66
C ARG A 159 1.13 0.66 -8.84
N LEU A 160 1.85 1.13 -7.81
CA LEU A 160 2.65 2.37 -7.88
C LEU A 160 3.70 2.30 -9.00
N CYS A 161 4.46 1.21 -9.04
CA CYS A 161 5.53 0.98 -10.01
C CYS A 161 5.03 0.80 -11.44
N THR A 162 3.92 0.09 -11.63
CA THR A 162 3.36 -0.15 -12.97
C THR A 162 2.71 1.10 -13.53
N LYS A 163 2.02 1.89 -12.71
CA LYS A 163 1.25 3.06 -13.17
C LYS A 163 2.08 4.34 -13.29
N THR A 164 3.18 4.47 -12.56
CA THR A 164 3.93 5.74 -12.52
C THR A 164 5.44 5.54 -12.60
N ALA A 165 6.11 6.28 -13.49
CA ALA A 165 7.58 6.30 -13.54
C ALA A 165 8.21 6.91 -12.29
N LYS A 166 7.55 7.94 -11.72
CA LYS A 166 7.96 8.53 -10.43
C LYS A 166 7.90 7.52 -9.30
N GLY A 167 6.85 6.68 -9.26
CA GLY A 167 6.71 5.60 -8.31
C GLY A 167 7.84 4.59 -8.36
N ARG A 168 8.17 4.09 -9.56
CA ARG A 168 9.33 3.19 -9.73
C ARG A 168 10.62 3.80 -9.21
N ASN A 169 10.87 5.07 -9.57
CA ASN A 169 12.08 5.77 -9.15
C ASN A 169 12.11 6.04 -7.64
N ALA A 170 10.96 6.23 -7.01
CA ALA A 170 10.87 6.41 -5.57
C ALA A 170 11.17 5.09 -4.85
N VAL A 171 10.47 4.01 -5.22
CA VAL A 171 10.70 2.67 -4.65
C VAL A 171 12.15 2.22 -4.84
N ALA A 172 12.72 2.37 -6.04
CA ALA A 172 14.10 1.98 -6.32
C ALA A 172 15.16 2.79 -5.56
N LYS A 173 14.81 3.97 -5.03
CA LYS A 173 15.72 4.82 -4.24
C LYS A 173 15.53 4.68 -2.73
N SER A 174 14.47 4.01 -2.29
CA SER A 174 14.21 3.76 -0.88
C SER A 174 15.30 2.86 -0.30
N GLU A 175 15.71 3.15 0.93
CA GLU A 175 16.67 2.35 1.69
C GLU A 175 16.09 0.97 2.04
N SER A 176 14.76 0.84 2.10
CA SER A 176 14.06 -0.41 2.41
C SER A 176 13.70 -1.25 1.17
N CYS A 177 14.17 -0.86 -0.01
CA CYS A 177 13.92 -1.59 -1.26
C CYS A 177 14.55 -3.00 -1.24
N GLU A 178 15.74 -3.14 -0.65
CA GLU A 178 16.47 -4.42 -0.59
C GLU A 178 15.65 -5.50 0.13
N GLY A 179 15.18 -5.23 1.35
CA GLY A 179 14.35 -6.18 2.11
C GLY A 179 13.04 -6.55 1.39
N CYS A 180 12.45 -5.62 0.64
CA CYS A 180 11.29 -5.90 -0.20
C CYS A 180 11.62 -6.87 -1.35
N VAL A 181 12.80 -6.74 -1.97
CA VAL A 181 13.24 -7.62 -3.05
C VAL A 181 13.64 -9.00 -2.52
N GLU A 182 14.34 -9.07 -1.39
CA GLU A 182 14.68 -10.32 -0.72
C GLU A 182 13.42 -11.12 -0.38
N ARG A 183 12.43 -10.47 0.25
CA ARG A 183 11.16 -11.11 0.59
C ARG A 183 10.41 -11.60 -0.65
N ALA A 184 10.42 -10.81 -1.74
CA ALA A 184 9.79 -11.24 -2.99
C ALA A 184 10.48 -12.49 -3.59
N MET A 185 11.81 -12.56 -3.51
CA MET A 185 12.59 -13.70 -3.98
C MET A 185 12.33 -14.96 -3.14
N GLU A 186 12.21 -14.83 -1.82
CA GLU A 186 11.81 -15.93 -0.92
C GLU A 186 10.46 -16.51 -1.35
N ILE A 187 9.44 -15.67 -1.50
CA ILE A 187 8.09 -16.09 -1.90
C ILE A 187 8.11 -16.81 -3.26
N ILE A 188 8.85 -16.29 -4.24
CA ILE A 188 8.98 -16.91 -5.56
C ILE A 188 9.68 -18.28 -5.47
N THR A 189 10.72 -18.39 -4.65
CA THR A 189 11.47 -19.64 -4.45
C THR A 189 10.60 -20.70 -3.77
N GLU A 190 9.84 -20.31 -2.75
CA GLU A 190 8.86 -21.18 -2.10
C GLU A 190 7.84 -21.70 -3.12
N LEU A 191 7.25 -20.83 -3.95
CA LEU A 191 6.29 -21.22 -4.98
C LEU A 191 6.89 -22.14 -6.06
N SER A 192 8.16 -21.93 -6.42
CA SER A 192 8.84 -22.74 -7.45
C SER A 192 9.14 -24.15 -6.95
N GLY A 193 9.47 -24.31 -5.66
CA GLY A 193 9.68 -25.62 -5.05
C GLY A 193 8.43 -26.52 -5.06
N PHE A 194 7.23 -25.93 -5.08
CA PHE A 194 5.98 -26.69 -5.21
C PHE A 194 5.74 -27.24 -6.63
N VAL A 195 6.40 -26.71 -7.66
CA VAL A 195 6.17 -27.11 -9.06
C VAL A 195 6.99 -28.35 -9.44
N GLU A 196 8.21 -28.50 -8.89
CA GLU A 196 9.10 -29.62 -9.23
C GLU A 196 8.67 -30.97 -8.62
N GLU A 197 7.87 -30.99 -7.55
CA GLU A 197 7.40 -32.24 -6.93
C GLU A 197 6.19 -32.88 -7.65
N THR A 198 5.70 -32.30 -8.75
CA THR A 198 4.53 -32.81 -9.50
C THR A 198 4.83 -33.42 -10.88
N GLU A 199 6.08 -33.51 -11.31
CA GLU A 199 6.42 -33.96 -12.68
C GLU A 199 7.26 -35.25 -12.79
N ASP A 200 7.40 -36.05 -11.72
CA ASP A 200 8.09 -37.35 -11.79
C ASP A 200 7.19 -38.53 -11.38
N ASP A 201 6.15 -38.80 -12.17
CA ASP A 201 5.57 -40.14 -12.24
C ASP A 201 4.91 -40.38 -13.62
N GLY A 202 5.75 -40.66 -14.60
CA GLY A 202 5.43 -41.60 -15.67
C GLY A 202 4.67 -41.08 -16.90
N ALA A 203 5.41 -40.77 -17.97
CA ALA A 203 5.02 -41.20 -19.31
C ALA A 203 6.24 -41.26 -20.24
N GLU A 204 6.56 -42.47 -20.67
CA GLU A 204 7.54 -42.80 -21.69
C GLU A 204 7.34 -41.97 -22.97
N SER A 205 8.42 -41.31 -23.41
CA SER A 205 9.00 -41.45 -24.76
C SER A 205 8.00 -41.73 -25.90
N GLY A 206 7.47 -40.66 -26.50
CA GLY A 206 6.97 -40.65 -27.86
C GLY A 206 7.67 -39.56 -28.66
N ASP A 207 8.63 -39.96 -29.49
CA ASP A 207 9.18 -39.16 -30.59
C ASP A 207 8.03 -38.50 -31.37
N ASP A 208 7.96 -37.17 -31.38
CA ASP A 208 7.32 -36.49 -32.50
C ASP A 208 8.06 -35.18 -32.83
N ASP A 209 8.70 -35.29 -33.99
CA ASP A 209 9.43 -34.33 -34.78
C ASP A 209 8.47 -33.25 -35.30
N ALA A 210 8.63 -31.99 -34.88
CA ALA A 210 7.85 -30.88 -35.44
C ALA A 210 8.60 -29.53 -35.39
N LEU A 211 9.41 -29.34 -36.42
CA LEU A 211 9.46 -28.13 -37.27
C LEU A 211 9.50 -26.75 -36.58
N PHE A 212 10.71 -26.21 -36.53
CA PHE A 212 11.03 -24.78 -36.48
C PHE A 212 10.19 -23.99 -37.48
N ALA A 213 9.32 -23.10 -36.99
CA ALA A 213 8.72 -22.02 -37.75
C ALA A 213 9.32 -20.70 -37.26
N GLU A 214 10.27 -20.17 -38.03
CA GLU A 214 10.80 -18.81 -37.90
C GLU A 214 9.63 -17.82 -38.01
N SER A 215 9.41 -17.04 -36.95
CA SER A 215 8.42 -15.96 -36.95
C SER A 215 9.16 -14.64 -37.17
N ASP A 216 8.90 -14.02 -38.31
CA ASP A 216 9.40 -12.71 -38.70
C ASP A 216 9.05 -11.63 -37.66
N ASP A 217 10.08 -10.92 -37.22
CA ASP A 217 10.05 -9.66 -36.47
C ASP A 217 9.47 -8.53 -37.36
N ASP A 218 8.15 -8.34 -37.30
CA ASP A 218 7.47 -7.17 -37.87
C ASP A 218 7.39 -6.07 -36.79
N GLU A 219 8.51 -5.38 -36.56
CA GLU A 219 8.59 -4.21 -35.67
C GLU A 219 7.86 -3.01 -36.31
N PRO A 220 6.77 -2.50 -35.71
CA PRO A 220 6.03 -1.39 -36.28
C PRO A 220 6.86 -0.10 -36.25
N PRO A 221 6.83 0.73 -37.31
CA PRO A 221 7.62 1.95 -37.40
C PRO A 221 7.21 2.96 -36.31
N PRO A 222 8.17 3.76 -35.80
CA PRO A 222 7.90 4.71 -34.74
C PRO A 222 6.88 5.78 -35.16
N PRO A 223 6.03 6.24 -34.22
CA PRO A 223 5.02 7.25 -34.50
C PRO A 223 5.66 8.56 -34.98
N ALA A 224 5.06 9.16 -36.00
CA ALA A 224 5.52 10.40 -36.60
C ALA A 224 5.58 11.53 -35.56
N ALA A 225 6.69 12.28 -35.56
CA ALA A 225 6.90 13.40 -34.66
C ALA A 225 5.78 14.45 -34.80
N PRO A 226 5.29 15.03 -33.69
CA PRO A 226 4.27 16.07 -33.74
C PRO A 226 4.80 17.30 -34.48
N PRO A 227 3.92 18.00 -35.24
CA PRO A 227 4.29 19.18 -35.99
C PRO A 227 4.82 20.29 -35.07
N ALA A 228 5.89 20.94 -35.50
CA ALA A 228 6.51 22.02 -34.75
C ALA A 228 5.51 23.15 -34.46
N PRO A 229 5.52 23.73 -33.25
CA PRO A 229 4.64 24.84 -32.90
C PRO A 229 4.90 26.02 -33.85
N MET A 230 3.82 26.58 -34.40
CA MET A 230 3.90 27.75 -35.28
C MET A 230 4.54 28.92 -34.53
N PRO A 231 5.46 29.67 -35.17
CA PRO A 231 6.06 30.85 -34.57
C PRO A 231 4.97 31.90 -34.29
N PRO A 232 5.08 32.62 -33.16
CA PRO A 232 4.14 33.68 -32.82
C PRO A 232 4.17 34.79 -33.88
N PRO A 233 3.01 35.39 -34.21
CA PRO A 233 2.95 36.50 -35.15
C PRO A 233 3.81 37.66 -34.62
N SER A 234 4.73 38.12 -35.47
CA SER A 234 5.59 39.25 -35.17
C SER A 234 4.73 40.49 -34.88
N ALA A 235 4.91 41.07 -33.70
CA ALA A 235 4.22 42.28 -33.30
C ALA A 235 4.52 43.42 -34.29
N PRO A 236 3.51 44.20 -34.71
CA PRO A 236 3.73 45.37 -35.55
C PRO A 236 4.57 46.39 -34.80
N GLY A 237 5.64 46.84 -35.45
CA GLY A 237 6.58 47.82 -34.92
C GLY A 237 5.89 49.13 -34.52
N ALA A 238 6.28 49.61 -33.34
CA ALA A 238 5.98 50.95 -32.84
C ALA A 238 6.91 51.99 -33.48
#